data_AF-A0A1W0WDQ3-F1
#
_entry.id   AF-A0A1W0WDQ3-F1
#
_cell.length_a   1.000
_cell.length_b   1.000
_cell.length_c   1.000
_cell.angle_alpha   90.00
_cell.angle_beta   90.00
_cell.angle_gamma   90.00
#
_symmetry.space_group_name_H-M   'P 1'
#
loop_
_entity.id
_entity.type
_entity.pdbx_description
1 polymer ?
#
loop_
_entity_poly.entity_id
_entity_poly.type
_entity_poly.pdbx_seq_one_letter_code
_entity_poly.pdbx_strand_id
1 'polypeptide(L)'
;MTRSKIAKQVLALYRDFMVAARNKPGFSSRIREEFKRNAAIPLAESQRIEFLIRRGRRQLEGLKNPNTSSMQSFDPSARRKQSQLASNNIEPL
;
A
#
# COMPACT_ATOMS: atom_id res chain seq x y z
N MET A 1 -16.65 -2.70 -16.13
CA MET A 1 -16.02 -3.52 -15.07
C MET A 1 -16.85 -3.36 -13.78
N THR A 2 -17.34 -4.44 -13.16
CA THR A 2 -18.31 -4.34 -12.05
C THR A 2 -17.63 -4.11 -10.69
N ARG A 3 -18.27 -3.35 -9.78
CA ARG A 3 -17.84 -3.10 -8.38
C ARG A 3 -17.39 -4.38 -7.66
N SER A 4 -18.13 -5.47 -7.85
CA SER A 4 -17.84 -6.79 -7.27
C SER A 4 -16.50 -7.37 -7.73
N LYS A 5 -16.10 -7.15 -9.00
CA LYS A 5 -14.82 -7.63 -9.53
C LYS A 5 -13.62 -6.92 -8.89
N ILE A 6 -13.71 -5.60 -8.72
CA ILE A 6 -12.65 -4.79 -8.07
C ILE A 6 -12.51 -5.18 -6.61
N ALA A 7 -13.61 -5.29 -5.86
CA ALA A 7 -13.57 -5.68 -4.45
C ALA A 7 -12.90 -7.06 -4.26
N LYS A 8 -13.24 -8.04 -5.12
CA LYS A 8 -12.59 -9.36 -5.13
C LYS A 8 -11.09 -9.28 -5.42
N GLN A 9 -10.67 -8.43 -6.36
CA GLN A 9 -9.26 -8.23 -6.67
C GLN A 9 -8.48 -7.61 -5.50
N VAL A 10 -9.05 -6.61 -4.82
CA VAL A 10 -8.44 -6.01 -3.61
C VAL A 10 -8.30 -7.04 -2.50
N LEU A 11 -9.35 -7.83 -2.26
CA LEU A 11 -9.34 -8.86 -1.21
C LEU A 11 -8.32 -9.97 -1.51
N ALA A 12 -8.22 -10.41 -2.76
CA ALA A 12 -7.20 -11.37 -3.19
C ALA A 12 -5.79 -10.80 -2.97
N LEU A 13 -5.55 -9.57 -3.42
CA LEU A 13 -4.27 -8.90 -3.25
C LEU A 13 -3.87 -8.78 -1.76
N TYR A 14 -4.81 -8.43 -0.88
CA TYR A 14 -4.55 -8.38 0.55
C TYR A 14 -4.12 -9.73 1.12
N ARG A 15 -4.83 -10.82 0.76
CA ARG A 15 -4.46 -12.17 1.22
C ARG A 15 -3.06 -12.57 0.74
N ASP A 16 -2.75 -12.32 -0.53
CA ASP A 16 -1.44 -12.68 -1.08
C ASP A 16 -0.31 -11.96 -0.36
N PHE A 17 -0.50 -10.67 -0.02
CA PHE A 17 0.42 -9.92 0.82
C PHE A 17 0.60 -10.53 2.21
N MET A 18 -0.50 -10.92 2.86
CA MET A 18 -0.45 -11.54 4.18
C MET A 18 0.28 -12.89 4.17
N VAL A 19 0.10 -13.69 3.11
CA VAL A 19 0.83 -14.95 2.92
C VAL A 19 2.32 -14.68 2.72
N ALA A 20 2.69 -13.76 1.83
CA ALA A 20 4.09 -13.41 1.56
C ALA A 20 4.80 -12.78 2.79
N ALA A 21 4.05 -12.13 3.67
CA ALA A 21 4.58 -11.50 4.87
C ALA A 21 4.65 -12.42 6.11
N ARG A 22 4.11 -13.65 6.06
CA ARG A 22 4.07 -14.56 7.24
C ARG A 22 5.42 -14.76 7.92
N ASN A 23 6.49 -14.81 7.13
CA ASN A 23 7.85 -15.05 7.62
C ASN A 23 8.67 -13.76 7.78
N LYS A 24 8.03 -12.58 7.69
CA LYS A 24 8.69 -11.27 7.74
C LYS A 24 8.10 -10.45 8.91
N PRO A 25 8.80 -10.33 10.06
CA PRO A 25 8.28 -9.61 11.21
C PRO A 25 8.02 -8.13 10.87
N GLY A 26 6.95 -7.57 11.43
CA GLY A 26 6.54 -6.17 11.20
C GLY A 26 5.86 -5.88 9.86
N PHE A 27 6.01 -6.74 8.84
CA PHE A 27 5.38 -6.50 7.53
C PHE A 27 3.86 -6.61 7.57
N SER A 28 3.31 -7.57 8.31
CA SER A 28 1.84 -7.75 8.40
C SER A 28 1.12 -6.54 8.99
N SER A 29 1.71 -5.87 10.00
CA SER A 29 1.14 -4.64 10.58
C SER A 29 1.14 -3.51 9.55
N ARG A 30 2.30 -3.30 8.90
CA ARG A 30 2.45 -2.29 7.86
C ARG A 30 1.48 -2.51 6.68
N ILE A 31 1.34 -3.74 6.22
CA ILE A 31 0.39 -4.11 5.15
C ILE A 31 -1.04 -3.75 5.58
N ARG A 32 -1.45 -4.12 6.80
CA ARG A 32 -2.80 -3.79 7.29
C ARG A 32 -3.04 -2.29 7.33
N GLU A 33 -2.08 -1.52 7.80
CA GLU A 33 -2.18 -0.06 7.84
C GLU A 33 -2.28 0.55 6.43
N GLU A 34 -1.47 0.10 5.48
CA GLU A 34 -1.54 0.57 4.08
C GLU A 34 -2.91 0.29 3.46
N PHE A 35 -3.43 -0.94 3.62
CA PHE A 35 -4.75 -1.28 3.10
C PHE A 35 -5.87 -0.50 3.81
N LYS A 36 -5.76 -0.28 5.13
CA LYS A 36 -6.72 0.53 5.90
C LYS A 36 -6.71 1.98 5.44
N ARG A 37 -5.54 2.58 5.19
CA ARG A 37 -5.42 3.94 4.63
C ARG A 37 -6.09 4.04 3.26
N ASN A 38 -5.87 3.06 2.39
CA ASN A 38 -6.45 3.05 1.05
C ASN A 38 -7.95 2.70 1.03
N ALA A 39 -8.49 2.09 2.09
CA ALA A 39 -9.93 1.81 2.19
C ALA A 39 -10.78 3.09 2.29
N ALA A 40 -10.17 4.23 2.64
CA ALA A 40 -10.82 5.54 2.62
C ALA A 40 -11.04 6.08 1.19
N ILE A 41 -10.46 5.46 0.16
CA ILE A 41 -10.64 5.90 -1.22
C ILE A 41 -12.09 5.60 -1.64
N PRO A 42 -12.84 6.62 -2.09
CA PRO A 42 -14.19 6.42 -2.61
C PRO A 42 -14.21 5.37 -3.71
N LEU A 43 -15.12 4.41 -3.61
CA LEU A 43 -15.25 3.35 -4.62
C LEU A 43 -15.44 3.95 -6.04
N ALA A 44 -16.06 5.13 -6.16
CA ALA A 44 -16.24 5.86 -7.43
C ALA A 44 -14.92 6.15 -8.17
N GLU A 45 -13.78 6.23 -7.47
CA GLU A 45 -12.44 6.38 -8.06
C GLU A 45 -11.89 5.05 -8.60
N SER A 46 -12.64 4.38 -9.47
CA SER A 46 -12.29 3.04 -10.00
C SER A 46 -10.90 3.01 -10.65
N GLN A 47 -10.53 4.03 -11.42
CA GLN A 47 -9.21 4.14 -12.05
C GLN A 47 -8.06 4.22 -11.03
N ARG A 48 -8.25 4.94 -9.92
CA ARG A 48 -7.25 5.03 -8.85
C ARG A 48 -7.09 3.69 -8.13
N ILE A 49 -8.21 3.02 -7.83
CA ILE A 49 -8.20 1.69 -7.22
C ILE A 49 -7.49 0.69 -8.14
N GLU A 50 -7.78 0.71 -9.43
CA GLU A 50 -7.08 -0.13 -10.42
C GLU A 50 -5.58 0.14 -10.48
N PHE A 51 -5.18 1.42 -10.47
CA PHE A 51 -3.78 1.79 -10.42
C PHE A 51 -3.09 1.21 -9.17
N LEU A 52 -3.72 1.35 -8.00
CA LEU A 52 -3.21 0.80 -6.75
C LEU A 52 -3.14 -0.72 -6.77
N ILE A 53 -4.10 -1.42 -7.38
CA ILE A 53 -4.05 -2.88 -7.58
C ILE A 53 -2.84 -3.26 -8.43
N ARG A 54 -2.63 -2.59 -9.59
CA ARG A 54 -1.48 -2.87 -10.47
C ARG A 54 -0.15 -2.59 -9.76
N ARG A 55 -0.07 -1.51 -8.99
CA ARG A 55 1.12 -1.14 -8.22
C ARG A 55 1.38 -2.13 -7.08
N GLY A 56 0.35 -2.49 -6.31
CA GLY A 56 0.44 -3.45 -5.23
C GLY A 56 0.89 -4.83 -5.72
N ARG A 57 0.40 -5.29 -6.88
CA ARG A 57 0.91 -6.55 -7.49
C ARG A 57 2.41 -6.51 -7.77
N ARG A 58 2.92 -5.41 -8.33
CA ARG A 58 4.38 -5.25 -8.53
C ARG A 58 5.16 -5.28 -7.22
N GLN A 59 4.63 -4.64 -6.17
CA GLN A 59 5.25 -4.68 -4.85
C GLN A 59 5.16 -6.07 -4.19
N LEU A 60 4.09 -6.82 -4.44
CA LEU A 60 3.94 -8.20 -3.98
C LEU A 60 5.00 -9.12 -4.59
N GLU A 61 5.25 -9.01 -5.91
CA GLU A 61 6.33 -9.77 -6.56
C GLU A 61 7.69 -9.43 -5.94
N GLY A 62 7.93 -8.16 -5.64
CA GLY A 62 9.10 -7.73 -4.86
C GLY A 62 9.12 -8.35 -3.45
N LEU A 63 8.00 -8.37 -2.74
CA LEU A 63 7.92 -8.91 -1.38
C LEU A 63 8.17 -10.41 -1.33
N LYS A 64 7.77 -11.17 -2.36
CA LYS A 64 8.07 -12.60 -2.49
C LYS A 64 9.57 -12.88 -2.62
N ASN A 65 10.37 -11.90 -3.06
CA ASN A 65 11.82 -12.03 -3.05
C ASN A 65 12.34 -12.04 -1.60
N PRO A 66 13.14 -13.05 -1.20
CA PRO A 66 13.70 -13.14 0.15
C PRO A 66 14.60 -11.94 0.51
N ASN A 67 15.22 -11.29 -0.47
CA ASN A 67 16.15 -10.16 -0.25
C ASN A 67 15.46 -8.80 -0.05
N THR A 68 14.12 -8.76 -0.09
CA THR A 68 13.37 -7.51 0.10
C THR A 68 13.23 -7.18 1.58
N SER A 69 14.04 -6.22 2.02
CA SER A 69 14.12 -5.74 3.41
C SER A 69 13.19 -4.56 3.73
N SER A 70 12.53 -3.96 2.73
CA SER A 70 11.61 -2.84 2.97
C SER A 70 10.41 -2.83 2.03
N MET A 71 9.28 -2.32 2.54
CA MET A 71 8.05 -2.11 1.77
C MET A 71 7.83 -0.62 1.59
N GLN A 72 7.67 -0.15 0.36
CA GLN A 72 7.34 1.25 0.08
C GLN A 72 5.84 1.50 0.20
N SER A 73 5.46 2.76 0.47
CA SER A 73 4.04 3.17 0.47
C SER A 73 3.35 2.81 -0.86
N PHE A 74 2.09 2.39 -0.73
CA PHE A 74 1.25 2.01 -1.87
C PHE A 74 0.80 3.26 -2.63
N ASP A 75 0.45 4.32 -1.91
CA ASP A 75 0.08 5.60 -2.50
C ASP A 75 1.32 6.52 -2.58
N PRO A 76 1.75 6.96 -3.78
CA PRO A 76 2.83 7.93 -3.91
C PRO A 76 2.52 9.30 -3.31
N SER A 77 1.25 9.67 -3.13
CA SER A 77 0.85 10.93 -2.46
C SER A 77 1.13 10.90 -0.95
N ALA A 78 1.12 9.71 -0.32
CA ALA A 78 1.52 9.57 1.08
C ALA A 78 3.00 9.94 1.30
N ARG A 79 3.84 9.81 0.27
CA ARG A 79 5.24 10.26 0.32
C ARG A 79 5.35 11.79 0.44
N ARG A 80 4.47 12.55 -0.24
CA ARG A 80 4.45 14.03 -0.18
C ARG A 80 4.06 14.56 1.20
N LYS A 81 3.11 13.92 1.87
CA LYS A 81 2.72 14.32 3.24
C LYS A 81 3.84 14.09 4.26
N GLN A 82 4.61 13.00 4.11
CA GLN A 82 5.78 12.74 4.97
C GLN A 82 6.94 13.71 4.71
N SER A 83 7.20 14.10 3.45
CA SER A 83 8.26 15.08 3.15
C SER A 83 7.91 16.51 3.60
N GLN A 84 6.64 16.89 3.61
CA GLN A 84 6.21 18.23 4.07
C GLN A 84 6.30 18.41 5.58
N LEU A 85 6.09 17.35 6.38
CA LEU A 85 6.26 17.41 7.84
C LEU A 85 7.72 17.54 8.25
N ALA A 86 8.67 17.01 7.45
CA ALA A 86 10.10 17.08 7.75
C ALA A 86 10.74 18.46 7.46
N SER A 87 10.16 19.27 6.56
CA SER A 87 10.68 20.60 6.22
C SER A 87 10.16 21.73 7.13
N ASN A 88 9.17 21.48 7.99
CA ASN A 88 8.53 22.54 8.78
C ASN A 88 9.12 22.72 10.20
N ASN A 89 10.22 22.05 10.53
CA ASN A 89 10.96 22.23 11.79
C ASN A 89 12.29 22.97 11.58
N ILE A 90 12.24 24.19 11.03
CA ILE A 90 13.35 25.14 11.19
C ILE A 90 13.02 25.95 12.45
N GLU A 91 13.66 25.58 13.57
CA GLU A 91 13.73 26.40 14.77
C GLU A 91 14.35 27.76 14.42
N PRO A 92 13.72 28.90 14.78
CA PRO A 92 14.37 30.19 14.65
C PRO A 92 15.38 30.36 15.80
N LEU A 93 16.64 30.66 15.45
CA LEU A 93 17.59 31.37 16.32
C LEU A 93 17.60 32.83 15.90
#